data_AF-A0A565AZN3-F1
#
_entry.id   AF-A0A565AZN3-F1
#
_cell.length_a   1.000
_cell.length_b   1.000
_cell.length_c   1.000
_cell.angle_alpha   90.00
_cell.angle_beta   90.00
_cell.angle_gamma   90.00
#
_symmetry.space_group_name_H-M   'P 1'
#
loop_
_entity.id
_entity.type
_entity.pdbx_description
1 polymer ?
#
loop_
_entity_poly.entity_id
_entity_poly.type
_entity_poly.pdbx_seq_one_letter_code
_entity_poly.pdbx_strand_id
1 'polypeptide(L)' 'MAEASSLIGKLETEVELKASAGKFHHMFAGRPHHVSKATPGKIQSCELHEGDWGKVGSIVFWNYVHGK' A
#
# COMPACT_ATOMS: atom_id res chain seq x y z
N MET A 1 31.42 5.48 20.42
CA MET A 1 30.18 4.84 19.94
C MET A 1 29.33 5.96 19.36
N ALA A 2 29.14 6.04 18.05
CA ALA A 2 28.30 7.08 17.46
C ALA A 2 26.85 6.83 17.88
N GLU A 3 26.19 7.82 18.46
CA GLU A 3 24.76 7.74 18.75
C GLU A 3 23.99 7.61 17.42
N ALA A 4 23.10 6.62 17.34
CA ALA A 4 22.24 6.47 16.18
C ALA A 4 21.28 7.67 16.10
N SER A 5 21.16 8.28 14.93
CA SER A 5 20.23 9.39 14.67
C SER A 5 18.80 8.98 15.04
N SER A 6 18.13 9.79 15.87
CA SER A 6 16.71 9.59 16.24
C SER A 6 15.73 9.74 15.07
N LEU A 7 16.22 10.09 13.88
CA LEU A 7 15.45 10.20 12.65
C LEU A 7 15.26 8.86 11.92
N ILE A 8 15.85 7.76 12.42
CA ILE A 8 15.69 6.41 11.85
C ILE A 8 14.84 5.57 12.80
N GLY A 9 13.70 5.06 12.32
CA GLY A 9 12.79 4.23 13.11
C GLY A 9 11.95 3.28 12.26
N LYS A 10 11.39 2.25 12.89
CA LYS A 10 10.46 1.28 12.31
C LYS A 10 9.17 1.28 13.12
N LEU A 11 8.02 1.38 12.47
CA LEU A 11 6.71 1.21 13.08
C LEU A 11 6.04 -0.04 12.51
N GLU A 12 5.52 -0.89 13.40
CA GLU A 12 4.84 -2.13 13.04
C GLU A 12 3.45 -2.18 13.67
N THR A 13 2.52 -2.82 12.99
CA THR A 13 1.18 -3.11 13.51
C THR A 13 0.68 -4.42 12.92
N GLU A 14 -0.13 -5.14 13.69
CA GLU A 14 -0.76 -6.38 13.27
C GLU A 14 -2.26 -6.28 13.56
N VAL A 15 -3.07 -6.66 12.57
CA VAL A 15 -4.53 -6.65 12.67
C VAL A 15 -5.03 -7.97 12.11
N GLU A 16 -5.88 -8.66 12.88
CA GLU A 16 -6.44 -9.94 12.45
C GLU A 16 -7.47 -9.73 11.33
N LEU A 17 -7.33 -10.50 10.25
CA LEU A 17 -8.23 -10.48 9.10
C LEU A 17 -9.00 -11.79 9.01
N LYS A 18 -10.33 -11.69 8.85
CA LYS A 18 -11.18 -12.84 8.56
C LYS A 18 -11.16 -13.25 7.08
N ALA A 19 -10.63 -12.40 6.20
CA ALA A 19 -10.51 -12.65 4.77
C ALA A 19 -9.32 -13.56 4.45
N SER A 20 -9.33 -14.22 3.29
CA SER A 20 -8.18 -15.07 2.92
C SER A 20 -6.93 -14.24 2.63
N ALA A 21 -5.79 -14.69 3.16
CA ALA A 21 -4.51 -14.05 2.99
C ALA A 21 -4.16 -13.83 1.49
N GLY A 22 -4.40 -14.85 0.66
CA GLY A 22 -4.13 -14.77 -0.78
C GLY A 22 -4.95 -13.71 -1.51
N LYS A 23 -6.24 -13.53 -1.15
CA LYS A 23 -7.08 -12.49 -1.75
C LYS A 23 -6.62 -11.09 -1.33
N PHE A 24 -6.31 -10.91 -0.05
CA PHE A 24 -5.80 -9.65 0.46
C PHE A 24 -4.47 -9.28 -0.20
N HIS A 25 -3.50 -10.22 -0.21
CA HIS A 25 -2.21 -10.02 -0.86
C HIS A 25 -2.34 -9.68 -2.36
N HIS A 26 -3.16 -10.43 -3.10
CA HIS A 26 -3.35 -10.18 -4.53
C HIS A 26 -3.96 -8.80 -4.83
N MET A 27 -4.81 -8.27 -3.94
CA MET A 27 -5.38 -6.94 -4.10
C MET A 27 -4.30 -5.85 -4.10
N PHE A 28 -3.30 -5.94 -3.21
CA PHE A 28 -2.23 -4.95 -3.14
C PHE A 28 -1.10 -5.23 -4.14
N ALA A 29 -0.71 -6.49 -4.29
CA ALA A 29 0.42 -6.86 -5.13
C ALA A 29 0.03 -6.93 -6.61
N GLY A 30 -1.06 -7.63 -6.95
CA GLY A 30 -1.41 -7.91 -8.35
C GLY A 30 -2.36 -6.90 -8.98
N ARG A 31 -3.26 -6.30 -8.18
CA ARG A 31 -4.32 -5.41 -8.68
C ARG A 31 -4.52 -4.16 -7.81
N PRO A 32 -3.47 -3.38 -7.53
CA PRO A 32 -3.56 -2.23 -6.61
C PRO A 32 -4.62 -1.18 -7.01
N HIS A 33 -4.92 -1.01 -8.30
CA HIS A 33 -6.04 -0.19 -8.80
C HIS A 33 -7.44 -0.62 -8.32
N HIS A 34 -7.58 -1.81 -7.72
CA HIS A 34 -8.83 -2.24 -7.06
C HIS A 34 -8.99 -1.70 -5.64
N VAL A 35 -7.91 -1.29 -4.98
CA VAL A 35 -7.95 -0.82 -3.59
C VAL A 35 -8.81 0.44 -3.48
N SER A 36 -8.78 1.34 -4.47
CA SER A 36 -9.65 2.54 -4.49
C SER A 36 -11.14 2.19 -4.53
N LYS A 37 -11.52 1.09 -5.18
CA LYS A 37 -12.91 0.61 -5.17
C LYS A 37 -13.30 -0.01 -3.83
N ALA A 38 -12.36 -0.63 -3.13
CA ALA A 38 -12.59 -1.24 -1.83
C ALA A 38 -12.69 -0.20 -0.69
N THR A 39 -11.98 0.93 -0.81
CA THR A 39 -11.95 1.99 0.22
C THR A 39 -11.92 3.40 -0.39
N PRO A 40 -12.97 3.81 -1.12
CA PRO A 40 -12.97 5.10 -1.86
C PRO A 40 -12.83 6.32 -0.94
N GLY A 41 -13.24 6.21 0.32
CA GLY A 41 -13.09 7.27 1.32
C GLY A 41 -11.66 7.44 1.87
N LYS A 42 -10.73 6.53 1.55
CA LYS A 42 -9.31 6.63 1.93
C LYS A 42 -8.41 6.72 0.71
N ILE A 43 -8.72 5.98 -0.35
CA ILE A 43 -7.93 5.93 -1.58
C ILE A 43 -8.86 6.23 -2.75
N GLN A 44 -8.60 7.32 -3.46
CA GLN A 44 -9.45 7.75 -4.58
C GLN A 44 -9.02 7.12 -5.91
N SER A 45 -7.73 6.97 -6.16
CA SER A 45 -7.22 6.30 -7.37
C SER A 45 -5.87 5.64 -7.14
N CYS A 46 -5.56 4.67 -8.00
CA CYS A 46 -4.22 4.12 -8.16
C CYS A 46 -3.96 3.91 -9.65
N GLU A 47 -2.94 4.59 -10.16
CA GLU A 47 -2.64 4.69 -11.58
C GLU A 47 -1.24 4.16 -11.85
N LEU A 48 -1.08 3.35 -12.90
CA LEU A 48 0.22 2.82 -13.30
C LEU A 48 0.97 3.91 -14.06
N HIS A 49 2.16 4.23 -13.59
CA HIS A 49 3.03 5.22 -14.23
C HIS A 49 4.09 4.54 -15.10
N GLU A 50 4.80 3.55 -14.55
CA GLU A 50 5.84 2.81 -15.26
C GLU A 50 5.79 1.31 -14.92
N GLY A 51 6.20 0.50 -15.90
CA GLY A 51 6.23 -0.96 -15.79
C GLY A 51 4.85 -1.61 -15.99
N ASP A 52 4.63 -2.72 -15.29
CA ASP A 52 3.41 -3.52 -15.38
C ASP A 52 2.81 -3.77 -13.99
N TRP A 53 1.48 -3.85 -13.92
CA TRP A 53 0.78 -4.24 -12.70
C TRP A 53 1.29 -5.58 -12.16
N GLY A 54 1.60 -5.62 -10.86
CA GLY A 54 2.04 -6.84 -10.19
C GLY A 54 3.42 -7.33 -10.56
N LYS A 55 4.24 -6.49 -11.19
CA LYS A 55 5.66 -6.75 -11.39
C LYS A 55 6.50 -5.91 -10.44
N VAL A 56 7.55 -6.54 -9.92
CA VAL A 56 8.59 -5.86 -9.13
C VAL A 56 9.23 -4.79 -10.01
N GLY A 57 9.40 -3.59 -9.46
CA GLY A 57 9.91 -2.43 -10.19
C GLY A 57 8.84 -1.54 -10.85
N SER A 58 7.55 -1.88 -10.73
CA SER A 58 6.48 -0.99 -11.18
C SER A 58 6.37 0.28 -10.33
N ILE A 59 6.05 1.39 -10.98
CA ILE A 59 5.79 2.68 -10.33
C ILE A 59 4.31 2.99 -10.47
N VAL A 60 3.67 3.29 -9.35
CA VAL A 60 2.24 3.63 -9.29
C VAL A 60 2.03 4.92 -8.52
N PHE A 61 1.08 5.73 -8.96
CA PHE A 61 0.60 6.88 -8.22
C PHE A 61 -0.61 6.49 -7.40
N TRP A 62 -0.54 6.71 -6.08
CA TRP A 62 -1.66 6.57 -5.17
C TRP A 62 -2.22 7.96 -4.84
N ASN A 63 -3.50 8.18 -5.17
CA ASN A 63 -4.21 9.35 -4.70
C ASN A 63 -5.03 8.95 -3.45
N TYR A 64 -4.69 9.52 -2.30
CA TYR A 64 -5.26 9.15 -1.01
C TYR A 64 -5.53 10.36 -0.12
N VAL A 65 -6.44 10.19 0.83
CA VAL A 65 -6.74 11.15 1.89
C VAL A 65 -6.42 10.55 3.25
N HIS A 66 -5.78 11.35 4.10
CA HIS A 66 -5.42 10.98 5.46
C HIS A 66 -5.77 12.14 6.41
N GLY A 67 -6.47 11.84 7.50
CA GLY A 67 -6.98 12.86 8.43
C GLY A 67 -8.40 13.35 8.08
N LYS A 68 -8.77 14.50 8.67
CA LYS A 68 -9.92 15.31 8.24
C LYS A 68 -9.55 16.11 7.01
#